data_AF-A0A6C0LDM0-F1
#
_entry.id   AF-A0A6C0LDM0-F1
#
_cell.length_a   1.000
_cell.length_b   1.000
_cell.length_c   1.000
_cell.angle_alpha   90.00
_cell.angle_beta   90.00
_cell.angle_gamma   90.00
#
_symmetry.space_group_name_H-M   'P 1'
#
loop_
_entity.id
_entity.type
_entity.pdbx_description
1 polymer ?
#
loop_
_entity_poly.entity_id
_entity_poly.type
_entity_poly.pdbx_seq_one_letter_code
_entity_poly.pdbx_strand_id
1 'polypeptide(L)'
;METNMELTFTQKFTEGLKQHDLTMIDMKDFVYSGGDNGSHLNYYKLLYNTDTLLPHKDYCICGHKIVKNCYIANGNQVLTLGICCIKRFISKEKQGRTCECCGFSHKNRKDNLCNKCREDRINSIKRVNNKLRNMCIECGIDIDNFKYPYCPYCIEDIKINKT
;
A
#
# COMPACT_ATOMS: atom_id res chain seq x y z
N MET A 1 28.00 7.50 -11.44
CA MET A 1 27.72 8.87 -11.89
C MET A 1 26.22 9.05 -11.90
N GLU A 2 25.65 9.56 -10.81
CA GLU A 2 24.23 9.90 -10.76
C GLU A 2 24.02 11.19 -11.56
N THR A 3 23.47 11.07 -12.75
CA THR A 3 23.01 12.22 -13.53
C THR A 3 21.86 12.88 -12.77
N ASN A 4 22.16 13.98 -12.07
CA ASN A 4 21.21 14.98 -11.60
C ASN A 4 20.47 15.56 -12.81
N MET A 5 19.45 14.83 -13.27
CA MET A 5 18.49 15.32 -14.24
C MET A 5 17.51 16.18 -13.45
N GLU A 6 17.88 17.43 -13.18
CA GLU A 6 16.94 18.43 -12.68
C GLU A 6 15.81 18.56 -13.70
N LEU A 7 14.70 17.88 -13.44
CA LEU A 7 13.46 18.06 -14.17
C LEU A 7 13.10 19.53 -14.04
N THR A 8 13.30 20.30 -15.11
CA THR A 8 12.91 21.71 -15.15
C THR A 8 11.38 21.75 -15.06
N PHE A 9 10.89 22.00 -13.86
CA PHE A 9 9.47 22.13 -13.58
C PHE A 9 8.94 23.37 -14.29
N THR A 10 7.77 23.24 -14.91
CA THR A 10 7.14 24.41 -15.52
C THR A 10 6.71 25.36 -14.41
N GLN A 11 6.94 26.68 -14.58
CA GLN A 11 6.51 27.71 -13.64
C GLN A 11 5.04 27.54 -13.21
N LYS A 12 4.15 27.20 -14.14
CA LYS A 12 2.73 26.92 -13.87
C LYS A 12 2.48 25.78 -12.88
N PHE A 13 3.28 24.71 -12.93
CA PHE A 13 3.14 23.59 -11.98
C PHE A 13 3.59 24.02 -10.59
N THR A 14 4.71 24.74 -10.50
CA THR A 14 5.20 25.31 -9.23
C THR A 14 4.19 26.30 -8.63
N GLU A 15 3.60 27.17 -9.45
CA GLU A 15 2.53 28.09 -9.02
C GLU A 15 1.28 27.34 -8.57
N GLY A 16 0.87 26.28 -9.29
CA GLY A 16 -0.24 25.43 -8.89
C GLY A 16 -0.01 24.70 -7.57
N LEU A 17 1.23 24.26 -7.28
CA LEU A 17 1.56 23.66 -5.99
C LEU A 17 1.42 24.65 -4.84
N LYS A 18 1.78 25.92 -5.03
CA LYS A 18 1.63 26.96 -4.00
C LYS A 18 0.17 27.18 -3.58
N GLN A 19 -0.79 26.93 -4.47
CA GLN A 19 -2.23 26.99 -4.13
C GLN A 19 -2.66 25.89 -3.15
N HIS A 20 -1.80 24.88 -2.97
CA HIS A 20 -1.96 23.79 -2.03
C HIS A 20 -0.95 23.85 -0.87
N ASP A 21 -0.29 25.00 -0.68
CA ASP A 21 0.79 25.18 0.31
C ASP A 21 1.94 24.18 0.13
N LEU A 22 2.24 23.84 -1.12
CA LEU A 22 3.28 22.86 -1.49
C LEU A 22 4.41 23.46 -2.31
N THR A 23 5.55 22.79 -2.21
CA THR A 23 6.75 23.03 -2.99
C THR A 23 7.13 21.82 -3.82
N MET A 24 8.13 21.98 -4.69
CA MET A 24 8.66 20.87 -5.47
C MET A 24 9.35 19.80 -4.63
N ILE A 25 9.84 20.17 -3.44
CA ILE A 25 10.51 19.22 -2.54
C ILE A 25 9.49 18.24 -1.97
N ASP A 26 8.30 18.73 -1.61
CA ASP A 26 7.22 17.91 -1.06
C ASP A 26 6.75 16.84 -2.04
N MET A 27 6.86 17.11 -3.34
CA MET A 27 6.52 16.14 -4.39
C MET A 27 7.33 14.84 -4.31
N LYS A 28 8.49 14.86 -3.62
CA LYS A 28 9.25 13.65 -3.36
C LYS A 28 8.50 12.68 -2.46
N ASP A 29 7.60 13.12 -1.60
CA ASP A 29 6.88 12.25 -0.67
C ASP A 29 5.56 11.71 -1.24
N PHE A 30 5.11 12.27 -2.36
CA PHE A 30 3.91 11.81 -3.02
C PHE A 30 4.12 10.50 -3.80
N VAL A 31 3.18 9.59 -3.64
CA VAL A 31 3.08 8.32 -4.36
C VAL A 31 1.77 8.23 -5.13
N TYR A 32 1.82 7.63 -6.31
CA TYR A 32 0.64 7.36 -7.11
C TYR A 32 -0.37 6.49 -6.32
N SER A 33 -1.62 6.95 -6.29
CA SER A 33 -2.67 6.40 -5.42
C SER A 33 -3.97 6.10 -6.19
N GLY A 34 -3.92 5.95 -7.51
CA GLY A 34 -5.08 5.58 -8.32
C GLY A 34 -5.65 6.71 -9.17
N GLY A 35 -6.96 6.69 -9.39
CA GLY A 35 -7.68 7.68 -10.20
C GLY A 35 -9.18 7.43 -10.20
N ASP A 36 -9.93 8.13 -11.06
CA ASP A 36 -11.40 8.12 -11.04
C ASP A 36 -12.04 7.12 -12.02
N ASN A 37 -11.25 6.44 -12.85
CA ASN A 37 -11.77 5.53 -13.87
C ASN A 37 -11.01 4.20 -14.01
N GLY A 38 -11.71 3.17 -14.48
CA GLY A 38 -11.16 1.88 -14.89
C GLY A 38 -10.20 1.24 -13.87
N SER A 39 -9.00 0.87 -14.32
CA SER A 39 -7.99 0.24 -13.47
C SER A 39 -7.37 1.18 -12.43
N HIS A 40 -7.43 2.50 -12.66
CA HIS A 40 -6.97 3.52 -11.73
C HIS A 40 -7.94 3.62 -10.54
N LEU A 41 -9.24 3.60 -10.82
CA LEU A 41 -10.31 3.53 -9.83
C LEU A 41 -10.21 2.27 -8.97
N ASN A 42 -10.04 1.10 -9.61
CA ASN A 42 -9.88 -0.15 -8.86
C ASN A 42 -8.68 -0.12 -7.92
N TYR A 43 -7.60 0.59 -8.28
CA TYR A 43 -6.45 0.75 -7.39
C TYR A 43 -6.75 1.71 -6.23
N TYR A 44 -7.43 2.84 -6.49
CA TYR A 44 -7.85 3.76 -5.44
C TYR A 44 -8.75 3.08 -4.40
N LYS A 45 -9.79 2.37 -4.86
CA LYS A 45 -10.69 1.62 -3.98
C LYS A 45 -9.95 0.56 -3.16
N LEU A 46 -8.96 -0.11 -3.76
CA LEU A 46 -8.13 -1.09 -3.07
C LEU A 46 -7.30 -0.46 -1.93
N LEU A 47 -6.76 0.75 -2.14
CA LEU A 47 -5.93 1.44 -1.14
C LEU A 47 -6.74 1.97 0.04
N TYR A 48 -7.90 2.57 -0.22
CA TYR A 48 -8.65 3.33 0.78
C TYR A 48 -9.91 2.61 1.28
N ASN A 49 -10.21 1.42 0.72
CA ASN A 49 -11.39 0.62 1.04
C ASN A 49 -12.69 1.48 1.07
N THR A 50 -12.85 2.33 0.05
CA THR A 50 -13.94 3.31 -0.04
C THR A 50 -14.47 3.41 -1.46
N ASP A 51 -15.75 3.73 -1.57
CA ASP A 51 -16.41 4.09 -2.84
C ASP A 51 -16.49 5.60 -3.06
N THR A 52 -16.19 6.40 -2.02
CA THR A 52 -16.19 7.86 -2.12
C THR A 52 -14.99 8.33 -2.93
N LEU A 53 -15.26 9.06 -4.01
CA LEU A 53 -14.23 9.61 -4.89
C LEU A 53 -13.93 11.06 -4.54
N LEU A 54 -12.70 11.48 -4.85
CA LEU A 54 -12.35 12.88 -4.84
C LEU A 54 -13.11 13.63 -5.94
N PRO A 55 -13.40 14.93 -5.74
CA PRO A 55 -14.04 15.75 -6.77
C PRO A 55 -13.30 15.67 -8.10
N HIS A 56 -14.05 15.45 -9.18
CA HIS A 56 -13.50 15.46 -10.53
C HIS A 56 -12.95 16.86 -10.86
N LYS A 57 -11.79 16.92 -11.51
CA LYS A 57 -11.20 18.18 -11.99
C LYS A 57 -11.05 18.15 -13.51
N ASP A 58 -11.44 19.24 -14.15
CA ASP A 58 -11.25 19.41 -15.59
C ASP A 58 -9.83 19.86 -15.95
N TYR A 59 -9.13 20.49 -15.00
CA TYR A 59 -7.79 21.05 -15.20
C TYR A 59 -6.83 20.62 -14.10
N CYS A 60 -5.60 20.31 -14.51
CA CYS A 60 -4.50 19.94 -13.63
C CYS A 60 -3.90 21.19 -12.98
N ILE A 61 -3.11 21.03 -11.91
CA ILE A 61 -2.45 22.15 -11.23
C ILE A 61 -1.47 22.91 -12.12
N CYS A 62 -0.96 22.30 -13.21
CA CYS A 62 -0.18 23.01 -14.23
C CYS A 62 -1.02 23.78 -15.25
N GLY A 63 -2.35 23.79 -15.11
CA GLY A 63 -3.32 24.43 -16.02
C GLY A 63 -3.69 23.64 -17.28
N HIS A 64 -3.15 22.44 -17.49
CA HIS A 64 -3.54 21.61 -18.65
C HIS A 64 -4.86 20.87 -18.40
N LYS A 65 -5.68 20.71 -19.44
CA LYS A 65 -6.91 19.92 -19.37
C LYS A 65 -6.61 18.46 -19.00
N ILE A 66 -7.37 17.92 -18.05
CA ILE A 66 -7.23 16.54 -17.61
C ILE A 66 -8.01 15.63 -18.54
N VAL A 67 -7.31 14.66 -19.15
CA VAL A 67 -7.95 13.57 -19.91
C VAL A 67 -8.34 12.42 -18.97
N LYS A 68 -7.55 12.17 -17.92
CA LYS A 68 -7.79 11.16 -16.89
C LYS A 68 -7.35 11.70 -15.54
N ASN A 69 -8.27 11.78 -14.60
CA ASN A 69 -7.94 12.17 -13.22
C ASN A 69 -7.21 11.02 -12.55
N CYS A 70 -6.04 11.33 -12.03
CA CYS A 70 -5.23 10.44 -11.25
C CYS A 70 -4.92 11.09 -9.90
N TYR A 71 -4.69 10.27 -8.90
CA TYR A 71 -4.47 10.71 -7.53
C TYR A 71 -3.05 10.40 -7.10
N ILE A 72 -2.47 11.31 -6.32
CA ILE A 72 -1.21 11.11 -5.62
C ILE A 72 -1.42 11.44 -4.14
N ALA A 73 -0.78 10.72 -3.24
CA ALA A 73 -0.91 10.93 -1.80
C ALA A 73 0.45 10.83 -1.09
N ASN A 74 0.60 11.53 0.03
CA ASN A 74 1.79 11.48 0.90
C ASN A 74 1.45 11.10 2.36
N GLY A 75 0.30 10.44 2.57
CA GLY A 75 -0.23 10.09 3.89
C GLY A 75 -1.04 11.19 4.57
N ASN A 76 -0.68 12.47 4.35
CA ASN A 76 -1.40 13.61 4.96
C ASN A 76 -2.46 14.20 4.03
N GLN A 77 -2.17 14.23 2.72
CA GLN A 77 -3.04 14.85 1.73
C GLN A 77 -3.07 14.04 0.44
N VAL A 78 -4.13 14.24 -0.35
CA VAL A 78 -4.31 13.64 -1.67
C VAL A 78 -4.56 14.74 -2.70
N LEU A 79 -3.78 14.74 -3.78
CA LEU A 79 -3.94 15.67 -4.89
C LEU A 79 -4.48 14.97 -6.14
N THR A 80 -5.30 15.70 -6.88
CA THR A 80 -5.79 15.28 -8.19
C THR A 80 -4.96 15.92 -9.29
N LEU A 81 -4.37 15.09 -10.15
CA LEU A 81 -3.54 15.49 -11.28
C LEU A 81 -3.99 14.80 -12.56
N GLY A 82 -3.64 15.38 -13.71
CA GLY A 82 -3.69 14.66 -14.98
C GLY A 82 -2.56 13.63 -15.09
N ILE A 83 -2.82 12.52 -15.77
CA ILE A 83 -1.80 11.47 -16.04
C ILE A 83 -0.51 12.03 -16.67
N CYS A 84 -0.60 13.10 -17.47
CA CYS A 84 0.56 13.77 -18.06
C CYS A 84 1.51 14.33 -16.98
N CYS A 85 0.97 14.93 -15.93
CA CYS A 85 1.74 15.46 -14.81
C CYS A 85 2.34 14.36 -13.96
N ILE A 86 1.61 13.26 -13.73
CA ILE A 86 2.17 12.12 -13.00
C ILE A 86 3.40 11.57 -13.72
N LYS A 87 3.30 11.34 -15.04
CA LYS A 87 4.44 10.83 -15.83
C LYS A 87 5.64 11.77 -15.86
N ARG A 88 5.40 13.08 -15.75
CA ARG A 88 6.43 14.12 -15.85
C ARG A 88 7.09 14.46 -14.53
N PHE A 89 6.33 14.52 -13.44
CA PHE A 89 6.76 15.13 -12.18
C PHE A 89 6.87 14.16 -11.01
N ILE A 90 6.26 12.98 -11.09
CA ILE A 90 6.43 11.92 -10.09
C ILE A 90 7.56 11.00 -10.57
N SER A 91 8.43 10.57 -9.67
CA SER A 91 9.53 9.68 -10.02
C SER A 91 9.01 8.30 -10.47
N LYS A 92 9.72 7.63 -11.39
CA LYS A 92 9.22 6.42 -12.06
C LYS A 92 8.86 5.31 -11.09
N GLU A 93 9.64 5.15 -10.03
CA GLU A 93 9.43 4.19 -8.96
C GLU A 93 8.15 4.46 -8.15
N LYS A 94 7.64 5.69 -8.17
CA LYS A 94 6.42 6.14 -7.47
C LYS A 94 5.20 6.31 -8.41
N GLN A 95 5.35 6.11 -9.71
CA GLN A 95 4.26 6.20 -10.70
C GLN A 95 3.37 4.94 -10.76
N GLY A 96 3.79 3.84 -10.12
CA GLY A 96 3.11 2.54 -10.14
C GLY A 96 2.41 2.19 -8.83
N ARG A 97 1.91 0.95 -8.73
CA ARG A 97 1.41 0.42 -7.46
C ARG A 97 2.59 0.12 -6.55
N THR A 98 2.47 0.46 -5.27
CA THR A 98 3.50 0.24 -4.26
C THR A 98 2.95 -0.62 -3.13
N CYS A 99 3.77 -1.53 -2.64
CA CYS A 99 3.41 -2.42 -1.56
C CYS A 99 3.16 -1.59 -0.28
N GLU A 100 2.02 -1.78 0.37
CA GLU A 100 1.74 -1.10 1.65
C GLU A 100 2.73 -1.49 2.76
N CYS A 101 3.35 -2.67 2.65
CA CYS A 101 4.27 -3.18 3.67
C CYS A 101 5.72 -2.72 3.46
N CYS A 102 6.22 -2.70 2.22
CA CYS A 102 7.63 -2.44 1.94
C CYS A 102 7.90 -1.28 0.98
N GLY A 103 6.85 -0.62 0.46
CA GLY A 103 6.96 0.52 -0.46
C GLY A 103 7.44 0.18 -1.88
N PHE A 104 7.93 -1.04 -2.14
CA PHE A 104 8.41 -1.43 -3.46
C PHE A 104 7.28 -1.56 -4.49
N SER A 105 7.61 -1.19 -5.73
CA SER A 105 6.68 -1.29 -6.86
C SER A 105 6.30 -2.74 -7.16
N HIS A 106 5.03 -3.00 -7.48
CA HIS A 106 4.56 -4.32 -7.90
C HIS A 106 3.41 -4.28 -8.92
N LYS A 107 3.11 -5.44 -9.51
CA LYS A 107 2.03 -5.62 -10.51
C LYS A 107 0.76 -6.26 -9.97
N ASN A 108 0.77 -6.66 -8.69
CA ASN A 108 -0.37 -7.35 -8.07
C ASN A 108 -1.65 -6.50 -8.06
N ARG A 109 -2.76 -7.17 -8.38
CA ARG A 109 -4.08 -6.53 -8.50
C ARG A 109 -5.11 -6.91 -7.45
N LYS A 110 -4.92 -8.05 -6.79
CA LYS A 110 -5.85 -8.63 -5.82
C LYS A 110 -5.79 -7.95 -4.45
N ASP A 111 -4.59 -7.54 -4.04
CA ASP A 111 -4.32 -6.84 -2.78
C ASP A 111 -3.16 -5.85 -3.02
N ASN A 112 -2.89 -4.98 -2.03
CA ASN A 112 -1.82 -4.00 -2.11
C ASN A 112 -0.48 -4.52 -1.55
N LEU A 113 -0.17 -5.79 -1.81
CA LEU A 113 1.07 -6.42 -1.39
C LEU A 113 1.89 -6.90 -2.58
N CYS A 114 3.21 -6.75 -2.50
CA CYS A 114 4.13 -7.45 -3.41
C CYS A 114 4.13 -8.96 -3.10
N ASN A 115 4.65 -9.78 -4.04
CA ASN A 115 4.64 -11.24 -3.87
C ASN A 115 5.35 -11.70 -2.60
N LYS A 116 6.51 -11.10 -2.30
CA LYS A 116 7.28 -11.41 -1.10
C LYS A 116 6.48 -11.11 0.18
N CYS A 117 5.97 -9.89 0.33
CA CYS A 117 5.19 -9.52 1.52
C CYS A 117 3.89 -10.34 1.64
N ARG A 118 3.27 -10.70 0.52
CA ARG A 118 2.09 -11.59 0.51
C ARG A 118 2.46 -12.98 1.03
N GLU A 119 3.56 -13.55 0.56
CA GLU A 119 4.05 -14.85 1.03
C GLU A 119 4.44 -14.81 2.51
N ASP A 120 5.16 -13.78 2.95
CA ASP A 120 5.55 -13.58 4.35
C ASP A 120 4.32 -13.49 5.26
N ARG A 121 3.25 -12.79 4.81
CA ARG A 121 1.97 -12.72 5.53
C ARG A 121 1.32 -14.09 5.64
N ILE A 122 1.26 -14.86 4.55
CA ILE A 122 0.70 -16.22 4.55
C ILE A 122 1.49 -17.14 5.49
N ASN A 123 2.82 -17.10 5.41
CA ASN A 123 3.69 -17.90 6.27
C ASN A 123 3.56 -17.53 7.74
N SER A 124 3.38 -16.24 8.06
CA SER A 124 3.11 -15.79 9.43
C SER A 124 1.81 -16.36 9.96
N ILE A 125 0.73 -16.34 9.17
CA ILE A 125 -0.57 -16.94 9.54
C ILE A 125 -0.42 -18.45 9.77
N LYS A 126 0.31 -19.16 8.90
CA LYS A 126 0.58 -20.60 9.08
C LYS A 126 1.34 -20.90 10.37
N ARG A 127 2.35 -20.09 10.71
CA ARG A 127 3.11 -20.24 11.97
C ARG A 127 2.21 -20.03 13.19
N VAL A 128 1.36 -19.01 13.18
CA VAL A 128 0.39 -18.75 14.26
C VAL A 128 -0.59 -19.92 14.39
N ASN A 129 -1.15 -20.41 13.27
CA ASN A 129 -2.09 -21.53 13.29
C ASN A 129 -1.44 -22.84 13.78
N ASN A 130 -0.20 -23.11 13.39
CA ASN A 130 0.54 -24.26 13.92
C ASN A 130 0.77 -24.13 15.42
N LYS A 131 1.17 -22.94 15.90
CA LYS A 131 1.33 -22.68 17.34
C LYS A 131 0.01 -22.90 18.10
N LEU A 132 -1.12 -22.43 17.56
CA LEU A 132 -2.44 -22.62 18.19
C LEU A 132 -2.87 -24.10 18.22
N ARG A 133 -2.52 -24.89 17.19
CA ARG A 133 -2.74 -26.35 17.19
C ARG A 133 -1.92 -27.05 18.28
N ASN A 134 -0.77 -26.49 18.60
CA ASN A 134 0.17 -26.99 19.61
C ASN A 134 -0.01 -26.26 20.94
N MET A 135 -1.17 -25.66 21.23
CA MET A 135 -1.51 -25.18 22.57
C MET A 135 -2.46 -26.14 23.26
N CYS A 136 -2.20 -26.43 24.53
CA CYS A 136 -3.16 -27.12 25.38
C CYS A 136 -4.43 -26.25 25.51
N ILE A 137 -5.61 -26.83 25.24
CA ILE A 137 -6.88 -26.10 25.29
C ILE A 137 -7.19 -25.59 26.71
N GLU A 138 -6.82 -26.35 27.73
CA GLU A 138 -7.14 -26.05 29.13
C GLU A 138 -6.27 -24.93 29.72
N CYS A 139 -4.94 -25.01 29.53
CA CYS A 139 -4.00 -24.07 30.16
C CYS A 139 -3.33 -23.08 29.19
N GLY A 140 -3.54 -23.23 27.88
CA GLY A 140 -2.92 -22.37 26.86
C GLY A 140 -1.40 -22.53 26.74
N ILE A 141 -0.81 -23.56 27.36
CA ILE A 141 0.63 -23.80 27.29
C ILE A 141 0.98 -24.42 25.93
N ASP A 142 2.04 -23.90 25.31
CA ASP A 142 2.64 -24.44 24.09
C ASP A 142 3.27 -25.81 24.38
N ILE A 143 2.76 -26.86 23.73
CA ILE A 143 3.17 -28.24 23.95
C ILE A 143 4.31 -28.71 23.05
N ASP A 144 4.82 -27.87 22.13
CA ASP A 144 5.87 -28.26 21.17
C ASP A 144 7.21 -28.60 21.83
N ASN A 145 7.46 -28.09 23.04
CA ASN A 145 8.70 -28.32 23.77
C ASN A 145 8.65 -29.53 24.71
N PHE A 146 7.51 -30.22 24.82
CA PHE A 146 7.42 -31.42 25.63
C PHE A 146 7.79 -32.66 24.80
N LYS A 147 8.54 -33.56 25.42
CA LYS A 147 8.91 -34.86 24.83
C LYS A 147 7.69 -35.79 24.62
N TYR A 148 6.54 -35.41 25.15
CA TYR A 148 5.34 -36.24 25.24
C TYR A 148 4.15 -35.54 24.57
N PRO A 149 3.19 -36.29 24.00
CA PRO A 149 2.01 -35.74 23.34
C PRO A 149 0.95 -35.19 24.32
N TYR A 150 1.28 -35.00 25.59
CA TYR A 150 0.39 -34.54 26.65
C TYR A 150 0.97 -33.34 27.39
N CYS A 151 0.08 -32.52 27.96
CA CYS A 151 0.43 -31.33 28.72
C CYS A 151 0.80 -31.80 30.12
N PRO A 152 2.02 -31.52 30.61
CA PRO A 152 2.43 -32.00 31.93
C PRO A 152 1.66 -31.34 33.08
N TYR A 153 0.89 -30.28 32.81
CA TYR A 153 0.12 -29.53 33.79
C TYR A 153 -1.38 -29.85 33.79
N CYS A 154 -1.89 -30.48 32.71
CA CYS A 154 -3.29 -30.84 32.55
C CYS A 154 -3.35 -32.37 32.36
N ILE A 155 -3.58 -33.10 33.45
CA ILE A 155 -3.39 -34.56 33.56
C ILE A 155 -4.59 -35.37 32.99
N GLU A 156 -5.23 -34.90 31.92
CA GLU A 156 -6.22 -35.71 31.20
C GLU A 156 -6.01 -35.60 29.70
N ASP A 157 -6.25 -36.72 28.98
CA ASP A 157 -5.98 -36.91 27.56
C ASP A 157 -6.36 -35.68 26.72
N ILE A 158 -5.35 -35.03 26.12
CA ILE A 158 -5.55 -33.77 25.40
C ILE A 158 -6.55 -33.97 24.26
N LYS A 159 -7.67 -33.24 24.33
CA LYS A 159 -8.45 -32.88 23.15
C LYS A 159 -7.65 -31.82 22.39
N ILE A 160 -6.95 -32.21 21.33
CA ILE A 160 -6.25 -31.25 20.46
C ILE A 160 -7.33 -30.51 19.64
N ASN A 161 -7.13 -29.22 19.39
CA ASN A 161 -7.96 -28.45 18.45
C ASN A 161 -7.81 -29.02 17.03
N LYS A 162 -8.66 -30.00 16.68
CA LYS A 162 -8.79 -30.49 15.31
C LYS A 162 -9.56 -29.44 14.51
N THR A 163 -8.84 -28.73 13.64
CA THR A 163 -9.39 -27.81 12.63
C THR A 163 -9.58 -28.53 11.31
#